data_AF-A0A432VUU6-F1
#
_entry.id   AF-A0A432VUU6-F1
#
_cell.length_a   1.000
_cell.length_b   1.000
_cell.length_c   1.000
_cell.angle_alpha   90.00
_cell.angle_beta   90.00
_cell.angle_gamma   90.00
#
_symmetry.space_group_name_H-M   'P 1'
#
loop_
_entity.id
_entity.type
_entity.pdbx_description
1 polymer ?
#
loop_
_entity_poly.entity_id
_entity_poly.type
_entity_poly.pdbx_seq_one_letter_code
_entity_poly.pdbx_strand_id
1 'polypeptide(L)'
;MNSDQQVCANVQEKLSAYLDDELTQQEQQRIYLHVQACPQCRALADDLTAMRSNLKSAVLCSVDERDLPKILHDQPARRFAFIGWALLIAAVLLIGGIVSWQFIREVLNDTGIGRWLGIGVIAFYVGLFLLFLSVLRQRLIARKTDKYKKVQL
;
A
#
# COMPACT_ATOMS: atom_id res chain seq x y z
N MET A 1 53.25 9.25 -5.11
CA MET A 1 52.05 9.48 -4.28
C MET A 1 51.96 8.36 -3.26
N ASN A 2 51.75 8.71 -1.99
CA ASN A 2 51.87 7.80 -0.86
C ASN A 2 50.66 6.85 -0.78
N SER A 3 50.87 5.57 -0.47
CA SER A 3 49.82 4.54 -0.41
C SER A 3 48.68 4.92 0.54
N ASP A 4 49.00 5.61 1.63
CA ASP A 4 48.02 6.03 2.64
C ASP A 4 47.03 7.06 2.11
N GLN A 5 47.45 7.90 1.17
CA GLN A 5 46.61 8.97 0.63
C GLN A 5 45.57 8.43 -0.37
N GLN A 6 45.88 7.33 -1.06
CA GLN A 6 44.93 6.63 -1.92
C GLN A 6 43.86 5.90 -1.12
N VAL A 7 44.23 5.32 0.04
CA VAL A 7 43.28 4.66 0.93
C VAL A 7 42.32 5.67 1.56
N CYS A 8 42.82 6.82 2.03
CA CYS A 8 41.97 7.90 2.53
C CYS A 8 40.97 8.38 1.48
N ALA A 9 41.41 8.60 0.23
CA ALA A 9 40.52 9.05 -0.85
C ALA A 9 39.37 8.05 -1.12
N ASN A 10 39.67 6.74 -1.13
CA ASN A 10 38.64 5.72 -1.33
C ASN A 10 37.66 5.62 -0.16
N VAL A 11 38.14 5.85 1.07
CA VAL A 11 37.27 5.86 2.25
C VAL A 11 36.35 7.09 2.25
N GLN A 12 36.87 8.26 1.88
CA GLN A 12 36.07 9.49 1.78
C GLN A 12 34.93 9.35 0.76
N GLU A 13 35.20 8.72 -0.39
CA GLU A 13 34.19 8.43 -1.42
C GLU A 13 33.05 7.54 -0.88
N LYS A 14 33.38 6.52 -0.07
CA LYS A 14 32.42 5.57 0.48
C LYS A 14 31.82 5.97 1.83
N LEU A 15 32.17 7.15 2.35
CA LEU A 15 31.79 7.55 3.70
C LEU A 15 30.30 7.86 3.85
N SER A 16 29.66 8.44 2.83
CA SER A 16 28.20 8.63 2.80
C SER A 16 27.48 7.28 2.78
N ALA A 17 27.88 6.36 1.88
CA ALA A 17 27.31 5.01 1.81
C ALA A 17 27.49 4.24 3.13
N TYR A 18 28.60 4.47 3.85
CA TYR A 18 28.82 3.92 5.19
C TYR A 18 27.83 4.48 6.22
N LEU A 19 27.53 5.78 6.19
CA LEU A 19 26.57 6.41 7.11
C LEU A 19 25.12 6.03 6.81
N ASP A 20 24.81 5.64 5.58
CA ASP A 20 23.48 5.23 5.13
C ASP A 20 23.27 3.70 5.16
N ASP A 21 24.23 2.92 5.68
CA ASP A 21 24.22 1.45 5.77
C ASP A 21 24.05 0.74 4.40
N GLU A 22 24.55 1.36 3.32
CA GLU A 22 24.44 0.82 1.94
C GLU A 22 25.64 -0.04 1.52
N LEU A 23 26.65 -0.17 2.38
CA LEU A 23 27.85 -0.94 2.10
C LEU A 23 27.70 -2.42 2.46
N THR A 24 28.50 -3.27 1.80
CA THR A 24 28.63 -4.66 2.21
C THR A 24 29.30 -4.76 3.59
N GLN A 25 29.04 -5.85 4.34
CA GLN A 25 29.66 -6.06 5.66
C GLN A 25 31.19 -5.97 5.64
N GLN A 26 31.82 -6.49 4.58
CA GLN A 26 33.27 -6.44 4.42
C GLN A 26 33.79 -5.00 4.26
N GLU A 27 33.10 -4.17 3.47
CA GLU A 27 33.46 -2.78 3.24
C GLU A 27 33.19 -1.91 4.47
N GLN A 28 32.07 -2.17 5.16
CA GLN A 28 31.72 -1.48 6.40
C GLN A 28 32.79 -1.68 7.48
N GLN A 29 33.26 -2.92 7.67
CA GLN A 29 34.35 -3.22 8.61
C GLN A 29 35.67 -2.52 8.21
N ARG A 30 35.99 -2.49 6.92
CA ARG A 30 37.22 -1.84 6.42
C ARG A 30 37.21 -0.34 6.69
N ILE A 31 36.09 0.33 6.42
CA ILE A 31 35.93 1.77 6.66
C ILE A 31 35.93 2.06 8.15
N TYR A 32 35.25 1.26 8.96
CA TYR A 32 35.23 1.39 10.42
C TYR A 32 36.65 1.40 11.01
N LEU A 33 37.49 0.42 10.63
CA LEU A 33 38.88 0.36 11.09
C LEU A 33 39.70 1.57 10.62
N HIS A 34 39.48 2.04 9.39
CA HIS A 34 40.20 3.21 8.86
C HIS A 34 39.79 4.51 9.55
N VAL A 35 38.50 4.73 9.80
CA VAL A 35 37.98 5.91 10.52
C VAL A 35 38.48 5.93 11.98
N GLN A 36 38.71 4.76 12.58
CA GLN A 36 39.39 4.69 13.88
C GLN A 36 40.87 5.06 13.80
N ALA A 37 41.59 4.65 12.77
CA ALA A 37 43.02 4.90 12.65
C ALA A 37 43.37 6.30 12.12
N CYS A 38 42.54 6.89 11.26
CA CYS A 38 42.83 8.12 10.54
C CYS A 38 42.05 9.34 11.10
N PRO A 39 42.72 10.36 11.66
CA PRO A 39 42.05 11.52 12.23
C PRO A 39 41.33 12.40 11.19
N GLN A 40 41.82 12.44 9.95
CA GLN A 40 41.19 13.22 8.86
C GLN A 40 39.84 12.61 8.46
N CYS A 41 39.79 11.30 8.26
CA CYS A 41 38.56 10.59 7.89
C CYS A 41 37.54 10.60 9.03
N ARG A 42 38.00 10.60 10.29
CA ARG A 42 37.13 10.78 11.46
C ARG A 42 36.46 12.13 11.49
N ALA A 43 37.22 13.21 11.32
CA ALA A 43 36.67 14.57 11.29
C ALA A 43 35.60 14.71 10.19
N LEU A 44 35.86 14.17 9.00
CA LEU A 44 34.88 14.20 7.90
C LEU A 44 33.60 13.42 8.22
N ALA A 45 33.72 12.26 8.89
CA ALA A 45 32.56 11.47 9.29
C ALA A 45 31.69 12.20 10.33
N ASP A 46 32.34 12.87 11.27
CA ASP A 46 31.67 13.68 12.30
C ASP A 46 30.94 14.88 11.66
N ASP A 47 31.57 15.57 10.71
CA ASP A 47 30.97 16.69 9.98
C ASP A 47 29.71 16.27 9.20
N LEU A 48 29.78 15.16 8.46
CA LEU A 48 28.64 14.61 7.72
C LEU A 48 27.50 14.19 8.66
N THR A 49 27.84 13.58 9.81
CA THR A 49 26.88 13.17 10.84
C THR A 49 26.19 14.39 11.47
N ALA A 50 26.95 15.46 11.73
CA ALA A 50 26.41 16.72 12.24
C ALA A 50 25.44 17.36 11.25
N MET A 51 25.77 17.45 9.96
CA MET A 51 24.86 17.95 8.92
C MET A 51 23.56 17.13 8.86
N ARG A 52 23.66 15.79 8.87
CA ARG A 52 22.49 14.89 8.89
C ARG A 52 21.60 15.13 10.10
N SER A 53 22.18 15.32 11.28
CA SER A 53 21.41 15.61 12.50
C SER A 53 20.66 16.94 12.44
N ASN A 54 21.28 17.97 11.86
CA ASN A 54 20.66 19.30 11.69
C ASN A 54 19.51 19.25 10.68
N LEU A 55 19.65 18.48 9.59
CA LEU A 55 18.55 18.25 8.65
C LEU A 55 17.42 17.44 9.28
N LYS A 56 17.75 16.40 10.04
CA LYS A 56 16.75 15.58 10.73
C LYS A 56 15.94 16.42 11.73
N SER A 57 16.58 17.28 12.52
CA SER A 57 15.87 18.16 13.45
C SER A 57 15.02 19.22 12.73
N ALA A 58 15.50 19.78 11.60
CA ALA A 58 14.73 20.71 10.79
C ALA A 58 13.48 20.06 10.14
N VAL A 59 13.60 18.82 9.66
CA VAL A 59 12.48 18.05 9.08
C VAL A 59 11.47 17.65 10.15
N LEU A 60 11.93 17.23 11.35
CA LEU A 60 11.01 16.92 12.45
C LEU A 60 10.31 18.17 12.99
N CYS A 61 10.95 19.34 12.91
CA CYS A 61 10.30 20.59 13.29
C CYS A 61 9.25 21.07 12.26
N SER A 62 9.29 20.58 11.01
CA SER A 62 8.34 20.96 9.95
C SER A 62 7.20 19.96 9.77
N VAL A 63 7.39 18.69 10.15
CA VAL A 63 6.34 17.68 10.17
C VAL A 63 5.75 17.62 11.58
N ASP A 64 4.70 18.42 11.82
CA ASP A 64 3.87 18.28 13.02
C ASP A 64 3.24 16.88 13.02
N GLU A 65 3.48 16.07 14.06
CA GLU A 65 2.92 14.71 14.23
C GLU A 65 1.40 14.68 14.03
N ARG A 66 0.73 15.83 14.25
CA ARG A 66 -0.71 16.02 14.07
C ARG A 66 -1.18 16.00 12.61
N ASP A 67 -0.32 16.29 11.65
CA ASP A 67 -0.69 16.37 10.22
C ASP A 67 -0.35 15.09 9.44
N LEU A 68 0.51 14.22 9.97
CA LEU A 68 0.79 12.90 9.41
C LEU A 68 -0.46 12.05 9.12
N PRO A 69 -1.48 11.97 10.00
CA PRO A 69 -2.71 11.28 9.68
C PRO A 69 -3.53 11.97 8.59
N LYS A 70 -3.45 13.30 8.38
CA LYS A 70 -4.18 13.96 7.29
C LYS A 70 -3.60 13.63 5.92
N ILE A 71 -2.27 13.51 5.82
CA ILE A 71 -1.56 13.21 4.58
C ILE A 71 -1.74 11.74 4.20
N LEU A 72 -1.61 10.84 5.19
CA LEU A 72 -1.76 9.40 4.96
C LEU A 72 -3.22 9.01 4.70
N HIS A 73 -4.17 9.80 5.20
CA HIS A 73 -5.59 9.56 5.09
C HIS A 73 -6.24 10.37 3.95
N ASP A 74 -5.45 10.77 2.97
CA ASP A 74 -6.01 11.24 1.72
C ASP A 74 -6.69 10.06 1.00
N GLN A 75 -7.95 10.29 0.65
CA GLN A 75 -8.98 9.26 0.64
C GLN A 75 -9.56 8.97 -0.75
N PRO A 76 -8.78 8.90 -1.85
CA PRO A 76 -9.36 8.64 -3.16
C PRO A 76 -9.89 7.20 -3.27
N ALA A 77 -9.23 6.23 -2.63
CA ALA A 77 -9.60 4.81 -2.69
C ALA A 77 -11.02 4.51 -2.16
N ARG A 78 -11.53 5.32 -1.22
CA ARG A 78 -12.85 5.09 -0.61
C ARG A 78 -14.00 5.57 -1.50
N ARG A 79 -13.80 6.61 -2.31
CA ARG A 79 -14.81 7.08 -3.28
C ARG A 79 -14.90 6.14 -4.48
N PHE A 80 -13.76 5.69 -5.01
CA PHE A 80 -13.74 4.70 -6.11
C PHE A 80 -14.39 3.38 -5.70
N ALA A 81 -14.21 2.95 -4.45
CA ALA A 81 -14.89 1.76 -3.95
C ALA A 81 -16.43 1.90 -3.90
N PHE A 82 -16.97 3.07 -3.58
CA PHE A 82 -18.43 3.29 -3.61
C PHE A 82 -18.98 3.26 -5.03
N ILE A 83 -18.27 3.90 -5.97
CA ILE A 83 -18.65 3.94 -7.39
C ILE A 83 -18.64 2.53 -7.99
N GLY A 84 -17.61 1.72 -7.70
CA GLY A 84 -17.53 0.34 -8.17
C GLY A 84 -18.70 -0.54 -7.69
N TRP A 85 -19.14 -0.34 -6.44
CA TRP A 85 -20.30 -1.07 -5.90
C TRP A 85 -21.63 -0.62 -6.50
N ALA A 86 -21.83 0.68 -6.67
CA ALA A 86 -23.04 1.22 -7.32
C ALA A 86 -23.18 0.70 -8.76
N LEU A 87 -22.06 0.65 -9.50
CA LEU A 87 -22.03 0.15 -10.87
C LEU A 87 -22.33 -1.36 -10.94
N LEU A 88 -21.83 -2.17 -10.00
CA LEU A 88 -22.14 -3.59 -9.98
C LEU A 88 -23.62 -3.86 -9.65
N ILE A 89 -24.20 -3.12 -8.69
CA ILE A 89 -25.63 -3.25 -8.38
C ILE A 89 -26.49 -2.87 -9.60
N ALA A 90 -26.15 -1.78 -10.27
CA ALA A 90 -26.83 -1.37 -11.50
C ALA A 90 -26.71 -2.44 -12.59
N ALA A 91 -25.52 -3.01 -12.80
CA ALA A 91 -25.29 -4.07 -13.78
C ALA A 91 -26.09 -5.34 -13.46
N VAL A 92 -26.14 -5.76 -12.19
CA VAL A 92 -26.92 -6.93 -11.77
C VAL A 92 -28.42 -6.70 -11.95
N LEU A 93 -28.93 -5.51 -11.63
CA LEU A 93 -30.35 -5.21 -11.83
C LEU A 93 -30.73 -5.20 -13.32
N LEU A 94 -29.90 -4.61 -14.17
CA LEU A 94 -30.13 -4.58 -15.62
C LEU A 94 -30.05 -5.98 -16.23
N ILE A 95 -28.99 -6.73 -15.95
CA ILE A 95 -28.79 -8.08 -16.48
C ILE A 95 -29.85 -9.03 -15.92
N GLY A 96 -30.09 -8.98 -14.60
CA GLY A 96 -31.11 -9.79 -13.94
C GLY A 96 -32.51 -9.52 -14.48
N GLY A 97 -32.88 -8.27 -14.73
CA GLY A 97 -34.17 -7.90 -15.32
C GLY A 97 -34.34 -8.43 -16.75
N ILE A 98 -33.31 -8.28 -17.60
CA ILE A 98 -33.34 -8.77 -18.98
C ILE A 98 -33.39 -10.30 -19.03
N VAL A 99 -32.54 -10.98 -18.25
CA VAL A 99 -32.51 -12.44 -18.17
C VAL A 99 -33.84 -12.97 -17.65
N SER A 100 -34.41 -12.36 -16.60
CA SER A 100 -35.70 -12.76 -16.05
C SER A 100 -36.82 -12.58 -17.07
N TRP A 101 -36.85 -11.45 -17.77
CA TRP A 101 -37.86 -11.18 -18.79
C TRP A 101 -37.79 -12.16 -19.96
N GLN A 102 -36.60 -12.40 -20.50
CA GLN A 102 -36.42 -13.36 -21.59
C GLN A 102 -36.73 -14.78 -21.15
N PHE A 103 -36.27 -15.19 -19.97
CA PHE A 103 -36.51 -16.52 -19.45
C PHE A 103 -38.00 -16.78 -19.13
N ILE A 104 -38.71 -15.80 -18.57
CA ILE A 104 -40.17 -15.89 -18.36
C ILE A 104 -40.88 -16.09 -19.70
N ARG A 105 -40.51 -15.34 -20.75
CA ARG A 105 -41.11 -15.50 -22.08
C ARG A 105 -40.78 -16.84 -22.72
N GLU A 106 -39.54 -17.32 -22.61
CA GLU A 106 -39.11 -18.61 -23.18
C GLU A 106 -39.79 -19.80 -22.47
N VAL A 107 -39.83 -19.77 -21.12
CA VAL A 107 -40.45 -20.84 -20.30
C VAL A 107 -41.97 -20.90 -20.45
N LEU A 108 -42.63 -19.76 -20.66
CA LEU A 108 -44.08 -19.75 -20.88
C LEU A 108 -44.50 -20.11 -22.31
N ASN A 109 -43.64 -19.93 -23.32
CA ASN A 109 -44.06 -19.95 -24.72
C ASN A 109 -43.65 -21.22 -25.50
N ASP A 110 -42.59 -21.94 -25.09
CA ASP A 110 -42.24 -23.20 -25.76
C ASP A 110 -41.53 -24.22 -24.83
N THR A 111 -42.07 -25.43 -24.78
CA THR A 111 -41.55 -26.55 -24.00
C THR A 111 -40.43 -27.27 -24.76
N GLY A 112 -39.19 -27.26 -24.25
CA GLY A 112 -38.13 -28.12 -24.78
C GLY A 112 -36.78 -28.09 -24.07
N ILE A 113 -36.42 -26.98 -23.44
CA ILE A 113 -35.21 -26.91 -22.61
C ILE A 113 -35.57 -27.50 -21.26
N GLY A 114 -34.96 -28.65 -20.89
CA GLY A 114 -35.26 -29.32 -19.63
C GLY A 114 -35.25 -28.32 -18.47
N ARG A 115 -36.37 -28.22 -17.74
CA ARG A 115 -36.61 -27.21 -16.68
C ARG A 115 -35.43 -27.09 -15.69
N TRP A 116 -34.66 -28.17 -15.53
CA TRP A 116 -33.43 -28.25 -14.78
C TRP A 116 -32.29 -27.31 -15.24
N LEU A 117 -32.10 -27.10 -16.53
CA LEU A 117 -31.05 -26.22 -17.05
C LEU A 117 -31.35 -24.76 -16.69
N GLY A 118 -32.62 -24.37 -16.77
CA GLY A 118 -33.08 -23.06 -16.32
C GLY A 118 -32.83 -22.82 -14.83
N ILE A 119 -33.11 -23.83 -13.99
CA ILE A 119 -32.82 -23.78 -12.56
C ILE A 119 -31.30 -23.67 -12.31
N GLY A 120 -30.47 -24.38 -13.09
CA GLY A 120 -29.01 -24.32 -12.99
C GLY A 120 -28.45 -22.92 -13.28
N VAL A 121 -28.95 -22.26 -14.31
CA VAL A 121 -28.54 -20.89 -14.66
C VAL A 121 -29.00 -19.89 -13.59
N ILE A 122 -30.23 -20.01 -13.09
CA ILE A 122 -30.72 -19.16 -12.00
C ILE A 122 -29.89 -19.36 -10.73
N ALA A 123 -29.60 -20.61 -10.36
CA ALA A 123 -28.77 -20.93 -9.20
C ALA A 123 -27.35 -20.35 -9.32
N PHE A 124 -26.78 -20.34 -10.53
CA PHE A 124 -25.47 -19.74 -10.80
C PHE A 124 -25.49 -18.21 -10.56
N TYR A 125 -26.47 -17.50 -11.13
CA TYR A 125 -26.60 -16.05 -10.93
C TYR A 125 -26.92 -15.68 -9.47
N VAL A 126 -27.80 -16.45 -8.82
CA VAL A 126 -28.14 -16.26 -7.40
C VAL A 126 -26.92 -16.54 -6.51
N GLY A 127 -26.12 -17.57 -6.82
CA GLY A 127 -24.89 -17.87 -6.10
C GLY A 127 -23.85 -16.75 -6.20
N LEU A 128 -23.66 -16.21 -7.40
CA LEU A 128 -22.77 -15.06 -7.62
C LEU A 128 -23.28 -13.81 -6.87
N PHE A 129 -24.59 -13.57 -6.87
CA PHE A 129 -25.22 -12.48 -6.13
C PHE A 129 -25.07 -12.63 -4.61
N LEU A 130 -25.23 -13.83 -4.05
CA LEU A 130 -25.06 -14.08 -2.62
C LEU A 130 -23.61 -13.92 -2.17
N LEU A 131 -22.64 -14.40 -2.97
CA LEU A 131 -21.21 -14.16 -2.72
C LEU A 131 -20.91 -12.66 -2.68
N PHE A 132 -21.47 -11.92 -3.63
CA PHE A 132 -21.37 -10.47 -3.65
C PHE A 132 -21.96 -9.84 -2.38
N LEU A 133 -23.17 -10.20 -1.98
CA LEU A 133 -23.78 -9.70 -0.73
C LEU A 133 -22.96 -10.06 0.53
N SER A 134 -22.32 -11.22 0.55
CA SER A 134 -21.43 -11.63 1.65
C SER A 134 -20.24 -10.67 1.80
N VAL A 135 -19.56 -10.38 0.69
CA VAL A 135 -18.44 -9.43 0.66
C VAL A 135 -18.93 -8.01 0.99
N LEU A 136 -20.12 -7.61 0.52
CA LEU A 136 -20.72 -6.32 0.87
C LEU A 136 -20.89 -6.19 2.38
N ARG A 137 -21.49 -7.21 2.99
CA ARG A 137 -21.81 -7.24 4.42
C ARG A 137 -20.53 -7.17 5.25
N GLN A 138 -19.52 -7.98 4.92
CA GLN A 138 -18.22 -7.95 5.57
C GLN A 138 -17.62 -6.54 5.54
N ARG A 139 -17.71 -5.86 4.39
CA ARG A 139 -17.15 -4.52 4.23
C ARG A 139 -17.98 -3.42 4.91
N LEU A 140 -19.30 -3.57 5.00
CA LEU A 140 -20.16 -2.66 5.77
C LEU A 140 -19.93 -2.77 7.27
N ILE A 141 -19.71 -3.97 7.78
CA ILE A 141 -19.39 -4.20 9.20
C ILE A 141 -18.05 -3.57 9.53
N ALA A 142 -17.02 -3.80 8.71
CA ALA A 142 -15.70 -3.18 8.87
C ALA A 142 -15.76 -1.64 8.91
N ARG A 143 -16.67 -1.01 8.16
CA ARG A 143 -16.90 0.45 8.23
C ARG A 143 -17.52 0.92 9.55
N LYS A 144 -18.35 0.09 10.20
CA LYS A 144 -19.00 0.44 11.47
C LYS A 144 -18.11 0.19 12.68
N THR A 145 -17.20 -0.77 12.61
CA THR A 145 -16.24 -1.10 13.68
C THR A 145 -14.89 -0.39 13.53
N ASP A 146 -14.88 0.87 13.11
CA ASP A 146 -13.67 1.68 13.21
C ASP A 146 -13.52 2.19 14.65
N LYS A 147 -12.79 1.40 15.45
CA LYS A 147 -12.56 1.58 16.89
C LYS A 147 -11.72 2.83 17.21
N TYR A 148 -11.07 3.46 16.23
CA TYR A 148 -10.12 4.56 16.46
C TYR A 148 -10.74 5.96 16.33
N LYS A 149 -12.03 6.08 16.01
CA LYS A 149 -12.70 7.39 15.88
C LYS A 149 -12.87 8.15 17.22
N LYS A 150 -12.58 7.54 18.36
CA LYS A 150 -12.88 8.10 19.69
C LYS A 150 -11.68 8.25 20.61
N VAL A 151 -10.48 8.44 20.06
CA VAL A 151 -9.32 8.78 20.88
C VAL A 151 -8.85 10.17 20.47
N GLN A 152 -9.30 11.17 21.24
CA GLN A 152 -8.69 12.49 21.26
C GLN A 152 -7.43 12.34 22.11
N LEU A 153 -6.25 12.55 21.51
CA LEU A 153 -5.00 12.79 22.22
C LEU A 153 -4.88 14.29 22.53
#